data_AF-A0AB38R9I9-F1
#
_entry.id   AF-A0AB38R9I9-F1
#
_cell.length_a   1.000
_cell.length_b   1.000
_cell.length_c   1.000
_cell.angle_alpha   90.00
_cell.angle_beta   90.00
_cell.angle_gamma   90.00
#
_symmetry.space_group_name_H-M   'P 1'
#
loop_
_entity.id
_entity.type
_entity.pdbx_description
1 polymer ?
#
loop_
_entity_poly.entity_id
_entity_poly.type
_entity_poly.pdbx_seq_one_letter_code
_entity_poly.pdbx_strand_id
1 'polypeptide(L)'
;MPVPTSVARKRRIEVAVGKYFANPLVTGLNRIGLMPSLMTEIETVGRRTGLTRRVPVAITYDGDEAWVIAQHGTGTGWGANISATPKVRIRRRGEWVDGQAQIMPDDDVPARVKTFASGKIRSALTASAFRGLQTDPVSVRIKLALDSSTD
;
A
#
# COMPACT_ATOMS: atom_id res chain seq x y z
N MET A 1 -40.86 -6.19 6.29
CA MET A 1 -40.10 -5.19 5.50
C MET A 1 -38.79 -4.86 6.20
N PRO A 2 -37.74 -4.49 5.44
CA PRO A 2 -36.32 -4.70 5.75
C PRO A 2 -35.61 -3.43 6.24
N VAL A 3 -34.43 -3.59 6.85
CA VAL A 3 -33.48 -2.47 7.04
C VAL A 3 -32.49 -2.47 5.85
N PRO A 4 -32.33 -1.36 5.11
CA PRO A 4 -31.46 -1.34 3.93
C PRO A 4 -29.97 -1.36 4.32
N THR A 5 -29.22 -2.26 3.68
CA THR A 5 -27.79 -2.58 3.87
C THR A 5 -26.80 -1.51 3.37
N SER A 6 -27.21 -0.24 3.20
CA SER A 6 -26.38 0.79 2.55
C SER A 6 -25.50 1.62 3.49
N VAL A 7 -25.78 1.70 4.79
CA VAL A 7 -25.13 2.66 5.70
C VAL A 7 -23.75 2.17 6.20
N ALA A 8 -23.59 0.88 6.47
CA ALA A 8 -22.33 0.31 6.98
C ALA A 8 -21.20 0.30 5.92
N ARG A 9 -21.55 0.15 4.64
CA ARG A 9 -20.60 0.18 3.52
C ARG A 9 -20.10 1.60 3.25
N LYS A 10 -20.98 2.60 3.41
CA LYS A 10 -20.67 4.02 3.22
C LYS A 10 -19.65 4.53 4.24
N ARG A 11 -19.79 4.14 5.51
CA ARG A 11 -18.88 4.57 6.60
C ARG A 11 -17.47 3.98 6.50
N ARG A 12 -17.30 2.76 5.96
CA ARG A 12 -15.97 2.17 5.73
C ARG A 12 -15.23 2.80 4.56
N ILE A 13 -15.97 3.17 3.51
CA ILE A 13 -15.42 3.92 2.38
C ILE A 13 -15.04 5.32 2.85
N GLU A 14 -15.86 6.00 3.66
CA GLU A 14 -15.54 7.32 4.22
C GLU A 14 -14.38 7.32 5.22
N VAL A 15 -14.17 6.25 6.00
CA VAL A 15 -13.00 6.15 6.90
C VAL A 15 -11.72 5.83 6.14
N ALA A 16 -11.80 4.99 5.09
CA ALA A 16 -10.67 4.73 4.21
C ALA A 16 -10.31 5.95 3.34
N VAL A 17 -11.33 6.66 2.84
CA VAL A 17 -11.18 7.90 2.08
C VAL A 17 -10.72 9.02 3.01
N GLY A 18 -11.32 9.21 4.18
CA GLY A 18 -10.94 10.26 5.12
C GLY A 18 -9.52 10.12 5.66
N LYS A 19 -9.07 8.90 5.98
CA LYS A 19 -7.74 8.66 6.55
C LYS A 19 -6.59 8.90 5.55
N TYR A 20 -6.85 8.75 4.24
CA TYR A 20 -5.83 8.92 3.20
C TYR A 20 -6.05 10.16 2.31
N PHE A 21 -7.27 10.67 2.15
CA PHE A 21 -7.59 11.78 1.23
C PHE A 21 -7.75 13.15 1.92
N ALA A 22 -7.86 13.22 3.26
CA ALA A 22 -8.15 14.49 3.96
C ALA A 22 -6.91 15.28 4.41
N ASN A 23 -5.69 14.86 4.07
CA ASN A 23 -4.48 15.62 4.38
C ASN A 23 -4.17 16.61 3.22
N PRO A 24 -4.04 17.93 3.46
CA PRO A 24 -3.68 18.91 2.44
C PRO A 24 -2.45 18.51 1.61
N LEU A 25 -1.49 17.81 2.22
CA LEU A 25 -0.32 17.24 1.55
C LEU A 25 -0.68 16.19 0.50
N VAL A 26 -1.63 15.30 0.79
CA VAL A 26 -2.09 14.26 -0.15
C VAL A 26 -2.90 14.86 -1.29
N THR A 27 -3.77 15.82 -0.99
CA THR A 27 -4.52 16.58 -2.02
C THR A 27 -3.58 17.35 -2.95
N GLY A 28 -2.52 17.96 -2.41
CA GLY A 28 -1.47 18.63 -3.19
C GLY A 28 -0.71 17.65 -4.10
N LEU A 29 -0.33 16.49 -3.56
CA LEU A 29 0.37 15.45 -4.32
C LEU A 29 -0.49 14.80 -5.42
N ASN A 30 -1.81 14.67 -5.17
CA ASN A 30 -2.79 14.27 -6.18
C ASN A 30 -2.87 15.30 -7.33
N ARG A 31 -2.90 16.60 -7.00
CA ARG A 31 -3.05 17.67 -8.00
C ARG A 31 -1.87 17.77 -8.97
N ILE A 32 -0.66 17.40 -8.54
CA ILE A 32 0.54 17.37 -9.40
C ILE A 32 0.77 16.01 -10.09
N GLY A 33 -0.18 15.08 -9.97
CA GLY A 33 -0.14 13.77 -10.63
C GLY A 33 0.93 12.82 -10.11
N LEU A 34 1.38 12.98 -8.86
CA LEU A 34 2.41 12.12 -8.26
C LEU A 34 1.82 10.89 -7.55
N MET A 35 0.60 11.00 -7.04
CA MET A 35 -0.10 9.93 -6.32
C MET A 35 -0.78 8.88 -7.20
N PRO A 36 -1.51 9.22 -8.30
CA PRO A 36 -2.36 8.25 -8.99
C PRO A 36 -1.58 7.10 -9.66
N SER A 37 -0.36 7.34 -10.13
CA SER A 37 0.44 6.31 -10.82
C SER A 37 1.06 5.28 -9.87
N LEU A 38 1.10 5.56 -8.57
CA LEU A 38 1.85 4.78 -7.57
C LEU A 38 0.96 4.01 -6.61
N MET A 39 -0.35 4.21 -6.67
CA MET A 39 -1.29 3.63 -5.73
C MET A 39 -1.91 2.36 -6.27
N THR A 40 -1.82 1.30 -5.48
CA THR A 40 -2.59 0.06 -5.66
C THR A 40 -3.32 -0.28 -4.37
N GLU A 41 -4.14 -1.32 -4.39
CA GLU A 41 -4.74 -1.91 -3.20
C GLU A 41 -3.96 -3.18 -2.80
N ILE A 42 -3.66 -3.30 -1.50
CA ILE A 42 -3.19 -4.55 -0.89
C ILE A 42 -4.32 -5.18 -0.09
N GLU A 43 -4.50 -6.48 -0.26
CA GLU A 43 -5.39 -7.32 0.54
C GLU A 43 -4.55 -8.17 1.52
N THR A 44 -4.95 -8.15 2.79
CA THR A 44 -4.31 -8.89 3.90
C THR A 44 -5.36 -9.59 4.74
N VAL A 45 -4.94 -10.56 5.56
CA VAL A 45 -5.81 -11.24 6.53
C VAL A 45 -5.66 -10.58 7.90
N GLY A 46 -6.76 -10.10 8.48
CA GLY A 46 -6.74 -9.43 9.77
C GLY A 46 -6.31 -10.37 10.89
N ARG A 47 -5.10 -10.20 11.46
CA ARG A 47 -4.50 -11.16 12.42
C ARG A 47 -5.37 -11.50 13.64
N ARG A 48 -6.22 -10.57 14.07
CA ARG A 48 -7.12 -10.76 15.23
C ARG A 48 -8.51 -11.28 14.83
N THR A 49 -8.92 -11.06 13.59
CA THR A 49 -10.31 -11.25 13.16
C THR A 49 -10.49 -12.32 12.08
N GLY A 50 -9.41 -12.75 11.42
CA GLY A 50 -9.47 -13.60 10.22
C GLY A 50 -10.06 -12.92 8.97
N LEU A 51 -10.73 -11.78 9.12
CA LEU A 51 -11.36 -11.06 8.02
C LEU A 51 -10.34 -10.45 7.05
N THR A 52 -10.65 -10.53 5.76
CA THR A 52 -9.97 -9.82 4.68
C THR A 52 -10.00 -8.31 4.89
N ARG A 53 -8.84 -7.65 4.77
CA ARG A 53 -8.64 -6.20 4.91
C ARG A 53 -7.95 -5.67 3.66
N ARG A 54 -8.53 -4.63 3.05
CA ARG A 54 -7.97 -3.93 1.89
C ARG A 54 -7.61 -2.51 2.26
N VAL A 55 -6.44 -2.06 1.82
CA VAL A 55 -6.00 -0.67 1.99
C VAL A 55 -5.24 -0.21 0.76
N PRO A 56 -5.34 1.09 0.39
CA PRO A 56 -4.47 1.65 -0.62
C PRO A 56 -3.03 1.70 -0.09
N VAL A 57 -2.08 1.30 -0.92
CA VAL A 57 -0.64 1.40 -0.66
C VAL A 57 0.07 1.95 -1.88
N ALA A 58 1.13 2.68 -1.61
CA ALA A 58 2.08 3.00 -2.64
C ALA A 58 2.93 1.77 -2.96
N ILE A 59 3.14 1.52 -4.25
CA ILE A 59 3.86 0.35 -4.74
C ILE A 59 4.83 0.73 -5.86
N THR A 60 5.94 0.01 -5.95
CA THR A 60 6.72 -0.11 -7.17
C THR A 60 6.89 -1.59 -7.51
N TYR A 61 7.10 -1.89 -8.79
CA TYR A 61 7.28 -3.25 -9.29
C TYR A 61 8.69 -3.41 -9.83
N ASP A 62 9.30 -4.54 -9.55
CA ASP A 62 10.62 -4.95 -10.04
C ASP A 62 10.52 -6.42 -10.48
N GLY A 63 10.25 -6.64 -11.77
CA GLY A 63 9.98 -7.97 -12.31
C GLY A 63 8.74 -8.64 -11.70
N ASP A 64 8.95 -9.79 -11.05
CA ASP A 64 7.96 -10.55 -10.28
C ASP A 64 7.87 -10.12 -8.81
N GLU A 65 8.66 -9.13 -8.40
CA GLU A 65 8.62 -8.55 -7.07
C GLU A 65 7.89 -7.21 -7.06
N ALA A 66 7.31 -6.90 -5.91
CA ALA A 66 6.67 -5.64 -5.61
C ALA A 66 7.19 -5.10 -4.28
N TRP A 67 7.40 -3.80 -4.22
CA TRP A 67 7.87 -3.13 -3.01
C TRP A 67 6.83 -2.14 -2.53
N VAL A 68 6.47 -2.25 -1.25
CA VAL A 68 5.55 -1.34 -0.56
C VAL A 68 6.18 -0.91 0.76
N ILE A 69 5.77 0.25 1.30
CA ILE A 69 6.28 0.74 2.58
C ILE A 69 5.17 0.72 3.63
N ALA A 70 5.38 -0.01 4.72
CA ALA A 70 4.53 0.07 5.90
C ALA A 70 4.91 1.32 6.69
N GLN A 71 4.17 2.41 6.45
CA GLN A 71 4.48 3.76 6.95
C GLN A 71 4.54 3.90 8.48
N HIS A 72 3.81 3.03 9.19
CA HIS A 72 3.71 3.03 10.65
C HIS A 72 4.11 1.68 11.26
N GLY A 73 5.09 1.04 10.61
CA GLY A 73 5.75 -0.17 11.10
C GLY A 73 4.92 -1.43 10.97
N THR A 74 5.42 -2.48 11.62
CA THR A 74 4.83 -3.84 11.62
C THR A 74 3.90 -4.07 12.81
N GLY A 75 3.79 -3.13 13.75
CA GLY A 75 2.94 -3.27 14.94
C GLY A 75 1.46 -2.96 14.71
N THR A 76 1.11 -2.25 13.62
CA THR A 76 -0.24 -1.74 13.37
C THR A 76 -0.76 -2.02 11.96
N GLY A 77 -2.07 -1.90 11.78
CA GLY A 77 -2.72 -1.94 10.46
C GLY A 77 -2.40 -3.20 9.66
N TRP A 78 -2.13 -3.01 8.37
CA TRP A 78 -1.78 -4.10 7.46
C TRP A 78 -0.36 -4.64 7.70
N GLY A 79 0.57 -3.83 8.21
CA GLY A 79 1.93 -4.28 8.61
C GLY A 79 1.88 -5.37 9.68
N ALA A 80 0.99 -5.23 10.67
CA ALA A 80 0.75 -6.27 11.67
C ALA A 80 0.08 -7.51 11.11
N ASN A 81 -0.80 -7.34 10.12
CA ASN A 81 -1.46 -8.47 9.47
C ASN A 81 -0.44 -9.33 8.72
N ILE A 82 0.44 -8.73 7.92
CA ILE A 82 1.45 -9.47 7.15
C ILE A 82 2.52 -10.12 8.02
N SER A 83 2.81 -9.53 9.19
CA SER A 83 3.74 -10.12 10.17
C SER A 83 3.22 -11.45 10.71
N ALA A 84 1.89 -11.59 10.81
CA ALA A 84 1.25 -12.82 11.28
C ALA A 84 0.87 -13.77 10.15
N THR A 85 0.43 -13.23 9.01
CA THR A 85 0.02 -13.99 7.83
C THR A 85 0.59 -13.31 6.59
N PRO A 86 1.74 -13.78 6.10
CA PRO A 86 2.47 -13.11 5.03
C PRO A 86 1.84 -13.31 3.64
N LYS A 87 0.77 -14.12 3.53
CA LYS A 87 -0.03 -14.23 2.31
C LYS A 87 -0.80 -12.94 2.06
N VAL A 88 -0.59 -12.34 0.90
CA VAL A 88 -1.23 -11.09 0.47
C VAL A 88 -1.76 -11.21 -0.94
N ARG A 89 -2.58 -10.23 -1.36
CA ARG A 89 -2.94 -10.04 -2.77
C ARG A 89 -2.77 -8.58 -3.14
N ILE A 90 -2.30 -8.31 -4.35
CA ILE A 90 -2.05 -6.95 -4.85
C ILE A 90 -2.88 -6.71 -6.09
N ARG A 91 -3.45 -5.51 -6.21
CA ARG A 91 -4.19 -5.11 -7.40
C ARG A 91 -3.28 -4.63 -8.52
N ARG A 92 -2.88 -5.52 -9.42
CA ARG A 92 -2.00 -5.20 -10.56
C ARG A 92 -2.83 -5.17 -11.85
N ARG A 93 -2.77 -4.05 -12.59
CA ARG A 93 -3.51 -3.85 -13.87
C ARG A 93 -5.01 -4.17 -13.79
N GLY A 94 -5.64 -3.90 -12.64
CA GLY A 94 -7.06 -4.12 -12.42
C GLY A 94 -7.41 -5.49 -11.83
N GLU A 95 -6.47 -6.44 -11.84
CA GLU A 95 -6.62 -7.80 -11.38
C GLU A 95 -5.94 -8.04 -10.03
N TRP A 96 -6.41 -9.06 -9.30
CA TRP A 96 -5.81 -9.46 -8.03
C TRP A 96 -4.79 -10.55 -8.26
N VAL A 97 -3.54 -10.25 -7.96
CA VAL A 97 -2.42 -11.19 -8.03
C VAL A 97 -2.03 -11.60 -6.62
N ASP A 98 -1.94 -12.91 -6.39
CA ASP A 98 -1.49 -13.44 -5.11
C ASP A 98 0.01 -13.17 -4.91
N GLY A 99 0.44 -13.00 -3.66
CA GLY A 99 1.83 -12.76 -3.34
C GLY A 99 2.22 -13.14 -1.92
N GLN A 100 3.52 -13.21 -1.71
CA GLN A 100 4.15 -13.57 -0.45
C GLN A 100 4.94 -12.37 0.07
N ALA A 101 4.48 -11.77 1.17
CA ALA A 101 5.11 -10.62 1.79
C ALA A 101 6.27 -11.03 2.71
N GLN A 102 7.34 -10.24 2.66
CA GLN A 102 8.50 -10.33 3.53
C GLN A 102 8.85 -8.94 4.03
N ILE A 103 8.93 -8.78 5.34
CA ILE A 103 9.38 -7.54 5.98
C ILE A 103 10.90 -7.46 5.83
N MET A 104 11.39 -6.29 5.39
CA MET A 104 12.79 -6.02 5.14
C MET A 104 13.28 -4.93 6.12
N PRO A 105 13.57 -5.29 7.38
CA PRO A 105 13.94 -4.32 8.41
C PRO A 105 15.26 -3.61 8.12
N ASP A 106 16.16 -4.24 7.37
CA ASP A 106 17.50 -3.74 7.06
C ASP A 106 17.58 -2.99 5.71
N ASP A 107 16.45 -2.78 5.02
CA ASP A 107 16.40 -2.05 3.74
C ASP A 107 16.54 -0.52 3.96
N ASP A 108 17.20 0.18 3.03
CA ASP A 108 17.23 1.63 3.00
C ASP A 108 15.89 2.18 2.48
N VAL A 109 14.96 2.43 3.39
CA VAL A 109 13.63 2.96 3.08
C VAL A 109 13.70 4.29 2.30
N PRO A 110 14.50 5.31 2.68
CA PRO A 110 14.67 6.51 1.86
C PRO A 110 15.12 6.23 0.42
N ALA A 111 16.08 5.33 0.22
CA ALA A 111 16.50 4.92 -1.13
C ALA A 111 15.37 4.18 -1.86
N ARG A 112 14.64 3.31 -1.16
CA ARG A 112 13.49 2.58 -1.70
C ARG A 112 12.41 3.52 -2.18
N VAL A 113 12.02 4.52 -1.40
CA VAL A 113 10.99 5.48 -1.80
C VAL A 113 11.38 6.28 -3.05
N LYS A 114 12.67 6.52 -3.28
CA LYS A 114 13.11 7.18 -4.53
C LYS A 114 12.81 6.34 -5.78
N THR A 115 12.76 5.01 -5.66
CA THR A 115 12.40 4.10 -6.75
C THR A 115 10.91 4.17 -7.12
N PHE A 116 10.08 4.80 -6.28
CA PHE A 116 8.65 4.93 -6.53
C PHE A 116 8.36 6.05 -7.54
N ALA A 117 9.32 6.91 -7.88
CA ALA A 117 9.10 7.95 -8.89
C ALA A 117 10.30 8.08 -9.82
N SER A 118 10.03 8.28 -11.11
CA SER A 118 11.06 8.52 -12.11
C SER A 118 11.48 9.99 -12.17
N GLY A 119 12.78 10.24 -12.19
CA GLY A 119 13.37 11.58 -12.32
C GLY A 119 13.70 12.25 -10.98
N LYS A 120 14.92 12.82 -10.89
CA LYS A 120 15.54 13.32 -9.63
C LYS A 120 14.61 14.19 -8.77
N ILE A 121 13.90 15.14 -9.40
CA ILE A 121 13.01 16.08 -8.70
C ILE A 121 11.79 15.36 -8.14
N ARG A 122 11.15 14.48 -8.91
CA ARG A 122 9.96 13.72 -8.48
C ARG A 122 10.32 12.70 -7.41
N SER A 123 11.47 12.04 -7.52
CA SER A 123 11.96 11.11 -6.49
C SER A 123 12.24 11.85 -5.17
N ALA A 124 12.85 13.04 -5.22
CA ALA A 124 13.09 13.85 -4.03
C ALA A 124 11.79 14.32 -3.37
N LEU A 125 10.81 14.79 -4.16
CA LEU A 125 9.49 15.17 -3.65
C LEU A 125 8.74 13.98 -3.03
N THR A 126 8.80 12.80 -3.66
CA THR A 126 8.18 11.58 -3.14
C THR A 126 8.82 11.17 -1.82
N ALA A 127 10.16 11.17 -1.72
CA ALA A 127 10.87 10.86 -0.48
C ALA A 127 10.51 11.82 0.66
N SER A 128 10.44 13.12 0.38
CA SER A 128 10.02 14.12 1.36
C SER A 128 8.57 13.94 1.82
N ALA A 129 7.66 13.64 0.90
CA ALA A 129 6.26 13.38 1.22
C ALA A 129 6.09 12.15 2.13
N PHE A 130 6.78 11.05 1.83
CA PHE A 130 6.75 9.84 2.66
C PHE A 130 7.33 10.11 4.04
N ARG A 131 8.49 10.78 4.13
CA ARG A 131 9.12 11.12 5.42
C ARG A 131 8.18 11.91 6.33
N GLY A 132 7.38 12.82 5.78
CA GLY A 132 6.43 13.63 6.56
C GLY A 132 5.18 12.88 7.04
N LEU A 133 4.85 11.73 6.43
CA LEU A 133 3.65 10.94 6.74
C LEU A 133 3.96 9.73 7.64
N GLN A 134 5.22 9.31 7.68
CA GLN A 134 5.68 8.08 8.31
C GLN A 134 6.09 8.28 9.76
N THR A 135 5.91 7.24 10.58
CA THR A 135 6.35 7.23 11.99
C THR A 135 7.46 6.22 12.23
N ASP A 136 7.34 5.05 11.60
CA ASP A 136 8.27 3.94 11.75
C ASP A 136 8.26 3.15 10.45
N PRO A 137 8.86 3.68 9.37
CA PRO A 137 8.66 3.10 8.06
C PRO A 137 9.54 1.86 7.87
N VAL A 138 8.95 0.81 7.33
CA VAL A 138 9.68 -0.41 6.96
C VAL A 138 9.32 -0.84 5.54
N SER A 139 10.32 -1.27 4.78
CA SER A 139 10.12 -1.85 3.46
C SER A 139 9.53 -3.24 3.58
N VAL A 140 8.59 -3.54 2.69
CA VAL A 140 8.03 -4.88 2.53
C VAL A 140 8.19 -5.27 1.08
N ARG A 141 8.87 -6.38 0.87
CA ARG A 141 9.01 -7.04 -0.42
C ARG A 141 7.88 -8.05 -0.59
N ILE A 142 7.28 -8.09 -1.76
CA ILE A 142 6.19 -9.01 -2.09
C ILE A 142 6.60 -9.77 -3.33
N LYS A 143 6.82 -11.08 -3.19
CA LYS A 143 7.01 -11.95 -4.36
C LYS A 143 5.65 -12.30 -4.93
N LEU A 144 5.39 -11.93 -6.18
CA LEU A 144 4.11 -12.14 -6.84
C LEU A 144 4.07 -13.53 -7.48
N ALA A 145 2.94 -14.22 -7.34
CA ALA A 145 2.66 -15.46 -8.04
C ALA A 145 2.13 -15.12 -9.45
N LEU A 146 3.01 -14.60 -10.30
CA LEU A 146 2.70 -14.36 -11.70
C LEU A 146 2.80 -15.68 -12.46
N ASP A 147 1.73 -16.08 -13.14
CA ASP A 147 1.81 -17.16 -14.10
C ASP A 147 2.79 -16.73 -15.20
N SER A 148 3.82 -17.54 -15.45
CA SER A 148 4.87 -17.29 -16.47
C SER A 148 4.33 -17.37 -17.92
N SER A 149 3.01 -17.27 -18.09
CA SER A 149 2.30 -17.47 -19.35
C SER A 149 1.72 -16.15 -19.86
N THR A 150 2.57 -15.15 -20.08
CA THR A 150 2.32 -14.07 -21.05
C THR A 150 3.67 -13.43 -21.36
N ASP A 151 4.40 -14.07 -22.27
CA ASP A 151 5.37 -13.42 -23.16
C ASP A 151 4.61 -12.56 -24.20
#